data_AF-X1VUP7-F1
#
_entry.id   AF-X1VUP7-F1
#
_cell.length_a   1.000
_cell.length_b   1.000
_cell.length_c   1.000
_cell.angle_alpha   90.00
_cell.angle_beta   90.00
_cell.angle_gamma   90.00
#
_symmetry.space_group_name_H-M   'P 1'
#
loop_
_entity.id
_entity.type
_entity.pdbx_description
1 polymer ?
#
loop_
_entity_poly.entity_id
_entity_poly.type
_entity_poly.pdbx_seq_one_letter_code
_entity_poly.pdbx_strand_id
1 'polypeptide(L)'
;MKRKILITFLVILLILNLTGCVAAPELPTDRFLAEEAVYNYWQAIINRQYGLAKCFCIIDGIWDNKVDEWEEYINTNSEDYCSFLMIYFDKFYKPTEIMGDTAMVYVRIIADKIVLP
;
A
#
# COMPACT_ATOMS: atom_id res chain seq x y z
N MET A 1 -19.72 -17.76 -45.52
CA MET A 1 -19.96 -17.75 -44.05
C MET A 1 -18.88 -17.01 -43.25
N LYS A 2 -17.59 -17.11 -43.59
CA LYS A 2 -16.47 -16.47 -42.88
C LYS A 2 -16.58 -14.93 -42.73
N ARG A 3 -16.96 -14.22 -43.81
CA ARG A 3 -17.05 -12.74 -43.81
C ARG A 3 -18.19 -12.20 -42.93
N LYS A 4 -19.31 -12.92 -42.80
CA LYS A 4 -20.45 -12.51 -41.95
C LYS A 4 -20.10 -12.62 -40.47
N ILE A 5 -19.42 -13.71 -40.09
CA ILE A 5 -18.94 -13.94 -38.71
C ILE A 5 -17.95 -12.85 -38.29
N LEU A 6 -17.05 -12.47 -39.19
CA LEU A 6 -16.01 -11.46 -38.92
C LEU A 6 -16.62 -10.07 -38.70
N ILE A 7 -17.65 -9.71 -39.46
CA ILE A 7 -18.39 -8.45 -39.28
C ILE A 7 -19.17 -8.48 -37.97
N THR A 8 -19.86 -9.57 -37.64
CA THR A 8 -20.59 -9.70 -36.37
C THR A 8 -19.65 -9.57 -35.17
N PHE A 9 -18.47 -10.19 -35.22
CA PHE A 9 -17.45 -10.05 -34.17
C PHE A 9 -16.96 -8.61 -34.01
N LEU A 10 -16.72 -7.91 -35.13
CA LEU A 10 -16.31 -6.50 -35.13
C LEU A 10 -17.40 -5.59 -34.54
N VAL A 11 -18.67 -5.85 -34.86
CA VAL A 11 -19.81 -5.10 -34.30
C VAL A 11 -19.94 -5.33 -32.80
N ILE A 12 -19.75 -6.57 -32.32
CA ILE A 12 -19.76 -6.87 -30.87
C ILE A 12 -18.61 -6.13 -30.16
N LEU A 13 -17.40 -6.16 -30.72
CA LEU A 13 -16.27 -5.39 -30.18
C LEU A 13 -16.54 -3.88 -30.17
N LEU A 14 -17.21 -3.37 -31.21
CA LEU A 14 -17.58 -1.96 -31.29
C LEU A 14 -18.59 -1.60 -30.20
N ILE A 15 -19.62 -2.43 -30.01
CA ILE A 15 -20.64 -2.25 -28.97
C ILE A 15 -20.00 -2.31 -27.58
N LEU A 16 -19.12 -3.28 -27.30
CA LEU A 16 -18.42 -3.40 -26.02
C LEU A 16 -17.55 -2.17 -25.70
N ASN A 17 -16.88 -1.59 -26.71
CA ASN A 17 -16.13 -0.35 -26.54
C ASN A 17 -17.05 0.87 -26.31
N LEU A 18 -18.18 0.96 -27.02
CA LEU A 18 -19.12 2.08 -26.93
C LEU A 18 -19.95 2.07 -25.63
N THR A 19 -20.22 0.90 -25.05
CA THR A 19 -20.97 0.75 -23.79
C THR A 19 -20.09 0.86 -22.56
N GLY A 20 -18.77 1.08 -22.70
CA GLY A 20 -17.83 1.09 -21.58
C GLY A 20 -17.67 -0.28 -20.92
N CYS A 21 -18.05 -1.37 -21.61
CA CYS A 21 -17.92 -2.75 -21.13
C CYS A 21 -16.53 -3.34 -21.41
N VAL A 22 -15.56 -2.49 -21.70
CA VAL A 22 -14.16 -2.76 -21.38
C VAL A 22 -13.97 -2.03 -20.07
N ALA A 23 -13.84 -2.75 -18.96
CA ALA A 23 -13.50 -2.15 -17.68
C ALA A 23 -12.25 -1.30 -17.89
N ALA A 24 -12.42 0.01 -18.06
CA ALA A 24 -11.32 0.94 -18.01
C ALA A 24 -10.69 0.69 -16.63
N PRO A 25 -9.35 0.51 -16.54
CA PRO A 25 -8.72 0.48 -15.24
C PRO A 25 -9.17 1.74 -14.52
N GLU A 26 -9.85 1.57 -13.38
CA GLU A 26 -10.23 2.69 -12.54
C GLU A 26 -8.94 3.49 -12.32
N LEU A 27 -8.90 4.73 -12.82
CA LEU A 27 -7.78 5.62 -12.56
C LEU A 27 -7.60 5.64 -11.04
N PRO A 28 -6.38 5.44 -10.52
CA PRO A 28 -6.14 5.47 -9.09
C PRO A 28 -6.76 6.74 -8.50
N THR A 29 -7.76 6.57 -7.64
CA THR A 29 -8.32 7.71 -6.92
C THR A 29 -7.28 8.21 -5.93
N ASP A 30 -7.33 9.48 -5.53
CA ASP A 30 -6.40 10.06 -4.54
C ASP A 30 -6.34 9.23 -3.25
N ARG A 31 -7.45 8.57 -2.90
CA ARG A 31 -7.54 7.57 -1.84
C ARG A 31 -6.61 6.38 -2.07
N PHE A 32 -6.66 5.76 -3.25
CA PHE A 32 -5.85 4.57 -3.55
C PHE A 32 -4.37 4.92 -3.48
N LEU A 33 -3.97 6.08 -4.01
CA LEU A 33 -2.59 6.55 -3.97
C LEU A 33 -2.12 6.80 -2.53
N ALA A 34 -2.98 7.36 -1.69
CA ALA A 34 -2.66 7.57 -0.26
C ALA A 34 -2.51 6.25 0.50
N GLU A 35 -3.45 5.32 0.33
CA GLU A 35 -3.37 3.99 0.94
C GLU A 35 -2.13 3.23 0.45
N GLU A 36 -1.81 3.29 -0.84
CA GLU A 36 -0.63 2.67 -1.44
C GLU A 36 0.67 3.26 -0.89
N ALA A 37 0.79 4.59 -0.78
CA ALA A 37 1.96 5.24 -0.21
C ALA A 37 2.20 4.80 1.25
N VAL A 38 1.14 4.78 2.06
CA VAL A 38 1.23 4.33 3.46
C VAL A 38 1.55 2.84 3.55
N TYR A 39 0.97 2.01 2.71
CA TYR A 39 1.31 0.58 2.63
C TYR A 39 2.81 0.39 2.32
N ASN A 40 3.31 1.08 1.29
CA ASN A 40 4.70 0.98 0.86
C ASN A 40 5.68 1.51 1.92
N TYR A 41 5.34 2.59 2.64
CA TYR A 41 6.08 3.04 3.82
C TYR A 41 6.25 1.91 4.83
N TRP A 42 5.15 1.26 5.22
CA TRP A 42 5.21 0.19 6.22
C TRP A 42 5.91 -1.07 5.71
N GLN A 43 5.75 -1.42 4.44
CA GLN A 43 6.52 -2.50 3.83
C GLN A 43 8.03 -2.21 3.88
N ALA A 44 8.45 -0.97 3.61
CA ALA A 44 9.85 -0.59 3.71
C ALA A 44 10.37 -0.70 5.16
N ILE A 45 9.59 -0.25 6.16
CA ILE A 45 9.93 -0.41 7.59
C ILE A 45 10.07 -1.88 7.98
N ILE A 46 9.08 -2.72 7.64
CA ILE A 46 9.08 -4.16 7.96
C ILE A 46 10.30 -4.86 7.34
N ASN A 47 10.67 -4.48 6.12
CA ASN A 47 11.83 -5.02 5.41
C ASN A 47 13.16 -4.35 5.80
N ARG A 48 13.18 -3.49 6.83
CA ARG A 48 14.36 -2.74 7.30
C ARG A 48 15.03 -1.89 6.22
N GLN A 49 14.24 -1.39 5.27
CA GLN A 49 14.67 -0.50 4.19
C GLN A 49 14.37 0.96 4.58
N TYR A 50 15.01 1.45 5.63
CA TYR A 50 14.68 2.74 6.26
C TYR A 50 14.85 3.94 5.31
N GLY A 51 15.91 3.94 4.49
CA GLY A 51 16.08 4.97 3.46
C GLY A 51 14.94 5.00 2.43
N LEU A 52 14.41 3.82 2.06
CA LEU A 52 13.23 3.73 1.19
C LEU A 52 11.96 4.19 1.90
N ALA A 53 11.81 3.89 3.19
CA ALA A 53 10.67 4.36 3.99
C ALA A 53 10.60 5.90 4.02
N LYS A 54 11.75 6.57 4.18
CA LYS A 54 11.85 8.04 4.13
C LYS A 54 11.40 8.62 2.78
N CYS A 55 11.64 7.92 1.66
CA CYS A 55 11.17 8.35 0.34
C CYS A 55 9.65 8.43 0.19
N PHE A 56 8.88 7.76 1.06
CA PHE A 56 7.42 7.86 1.10
C PHE A 56 6.91 8.96 2.04
N CYS A 57 7.81 9.71 2.67
CA CYS A 57 7.49 10.77 3.62
C CYS A 57 7.77 12.15 3.04
N ILE A 58 7.11 13.16 3.63
CA ILE A 58 7.54 14.56 3.48
C ILE A 58 8.85 14.72 4.24
N ILE A 59 9.88 15.25 3.57
CA ILE A 59 11.21 15.51 4.16
C ILE A 59 11.05 16.37 5.42
N ASP A 60 11.72 15.98 6.51
CA ASP A 60 11.64 16.59 7.85
C ASP A 60 10.23 16.54 8.48
N GLY A 61 9.31 15.78 7.87
CA GLY A 61 7.96 15.55 8.40
C GLY A 61 7.94 14.61 9.60
N ILE A 62 6.80 14.53 10.29
CA ILE A 62 6.63 13.68 11.47
C ILE A 62 6.98 12.22 11.16
N TRP A 63 6.47 11.68 10.05
CA TRP A 63 6.70 10.29 9.67
C TRP A 63 8.12 10.02 9.16
N ASP A 64 8.77 11.01 8.55
CA ASP A 64 10.18 10.92 8.14
C ASP A 64 11.09 10.77 9.37
N ASN A 65 10.85 11.59 10.40
CA ASN A 65 11.56 11.50 11.68
C ASN A 65 11.24 10.21 12.44
N LYS A 66 10.01 9.70 12.33
CA LYS A 66 9.62 8.43 12.98
C LYS A 66 10.33 7.21 12.40
N VAL A 67 10.90 7.28 11.20
CA VAL A 67 11.67 6.16 10.63
C VAL A 67 12.84 5.78 11.54
N ASP A 68 13.56 6.77 12.06
CA ASP A 68 14.73 6.52 12.91
C ASP A 68 14.32 5.88 14.25
N GLU A 69 13.18 6.30 14.81
CA GLU A 69 12.62 5.67 16.01
C GLU A 69 12.20 4.20 15.75
N TRP A 70 11.64 3.91 14.57
CA TRP A 70 11.31 2.54 14.18
C TRP A 70 12.55 1.67 13.99
N GLU A 71 13.59 2.21 13.37
CA GLU A 71 14.88 1.53 13.23
C GLU A 71 15.45 1.15 14.61
N GLU A 72 15.50 2.11 15.53
CA GLU A 72 16.00 1.88 16.90
C GLU A 72 15.15 0.83 17.63
N TYR A 73 13.82 0.95 17.56
CA TYR A 73 12.90 0.00 18.20
C TYR A 73 13.09 -1.41 17.65
N ILE A 74 13.18 -1.56 16.32
CA ILE A 74 13.35 -2.86 15.66
C ILE A 74 14.69 -3.48 16.03
N ASN A 75 15.78 -2.72 15.96
CA ASN A 75 17.11 -3.22 16.27
C ASN A 75 17.19 -3.67 17.74
N THR A 76 16.81 -2.80 18.68
CA THR A 76 16.82 -3.09 20.12
C THR A 76 16.01 -4.33 20.49
N ASN A 77 14.87 -4.57 19.83
CA ASN A 77 13.99 -5.71 20.13
C ASN A 77 14.30 -6.96 19.31
N SER A 78 15.28 -6.92 18.40
CA SER A 78 15.69 -8.07 17.58
C SER A 78 17.10 -8.60 17.86
N GLU A 79 17.87 -7.93 18.71
CA GLU A 79 19.26 -8.30 19.05
C GLU A 79 19.38 -9.34 20.19
N ASP A 80 18.29 -9.70 20.84
CA ASP A 80 18.29 -10.60 21.99
C ASP A 80 18.27 -12.08 21.55
N TYR A 81 19.22 -12.88 22.04
CA TYR A 81 19.57 -14.23 21.54
C TYR A 81 18.41 -15.23 21.51
N CYS A 82 17.41 -15.06 22.36
CA CYS A 82 16.26 -15.95 22.47
C CYS A 82 14.95 -15.21 22.20
N SER A 83 14.98 -14.09 21.47
CA SER A 83 13.75 -13.43 21.07
C SER A 83 13.84 -12.86 19.67
N PHE A 84 12.70 -12.76 19.01
CA PHE A 84 12.60 -12.09 17.73
C PHE A 84 11.37 -11.19 17.72
N LEU A 85 11.51 -10.05 17.06
CA LEU A 85 10.43 -9.11 16.83
C LEU A 85 9.77 -9.44 15.49
N MET A 86 8.49 -9.79 15.53
CA MET A 86 7.65 -9.86 14.34
C MET A 86 6.88 -8.56 14.17
N ILE A 87 7.08 -7.89 13.04
CA ILE A 87 6.26 -6.74 12.64
C ILE A 87 5.55 -7.09 11.34
N TYR A 88 4.25 -6.86 11.28
CA TYR A 88 3.49 -7.01 10.05
C TYR A 88 2.34 -6.01 9.95
N PHE A 89 2.00 -5.69 8.70
CA PHE A 89 0.85 -4.88 8.36
C PHE A 89 -0.41 -5.74 8.45
N ASP A 90 -1.34 -5.42 9.36
CA ASP A 90 -2.60 -6.16 9.49
C ASP A 90 -3.59 -5.69 8.42
N LYS A 91 -4.02 -4.41 8.53
CA LYS A 91 -5.04 -3.85 7.63
C LYS A 91 -5.16 -2.34 7.75
N PHE A 92 -5.81 -1.76 6.75
CA PHE A 92 -6.52 -0.50 6.89
C PHE A 92 -7.80 -0.73 7.70
N TYR A 93 -7.85 -0.21 8.94
CA TYR A 93 -8.92 -0.55 9.88
C TYR A 93 -10.12 0.41 9.85
N LYS A 94 -10.01 1.50 9.09
CA LYS A 94 -11.10 2.44 8.78
C LYS A 94 -10.98 2.91 7.32
N PRO A 95 -12.09 3.34 6.70
CA PRO A 95 -12.01 4.02 5.41
C PRO A 95 -11.11 5.25 5.48
N THR A 96 -10.33 5.48 4.44
CA THR A 96 -9.54 6.71 4.30
C THR A 96 -10.46 7.91 4.21
N GLU A 97 -10.17 8.93 5.02
CA GLU A 97 -10.91 10.19 5.04
C GLU A 97 -10.20 11.21 4.14
N ILE A 98 -10.95 11.84 3.24
CA ILE A 98 -10.43 12.90 2.36
C ILE A 98 -10.97 14.24 2.86
N MET A 99 -10.07 15.17 3.15
CA MET A 99 -10.35 16.52 3.62
C MET A 99 -9.63 17.53 2.72
N GLY A 100 -10.31 18.01 1.68
CA GLY A 100 -9.67 18.81 0.63
C GLY A 100 -8.56 18.00 -0.04
N ASP A 101 -7.34 18.53 -0.05
CA ASP A 101 -6.16 17.89 -0.66
C ASP A 101 -5.42 16.95 0.32
N THR A 102 -5.97 16.72 1.52
CA THR A 102 -5.38 15.84 2.53
C THR A 102 -6.14 14.52 2.62
N ALA A 103 -5.42 13.41 2.61
CA ALA A 103 -5.96 12.08 2.89
C ALA A 103 -5.44 11.56 4.24
N MET A 104 -6.34 11.09 5.10
CA MET A 104 -6.01 10.46 6.37
C MET A 104 -6.24 8.96 6.29
N VAL A 105 -5.15 8.20 6.37
CA VAL A 105 -5.15 6.74 6.24
C VAL A 105 -4.97 6.09 7.61
N TYR A 106 -5.84 5.13 7.93
CA TYR A 106 -5.87 4.47 9.23
C TYR A 106 -5.35 3.03 9.14
N VAL A 107 -4.11 2.83 9.58
CA VAL A 107 -3.43 1.53 9.53
C VAL A 107 -3.29 0.88 10.88
N ARG A 108 -3.42 -0.44 10.92
CA ARG A 108 -3.06 -1.26 12.07
C ARG A 108 -1.80 -2.04 11.74
N ILE A 109 -0.79 -1.83 12.57
CA ILE A 109 0.47 -2.58 12.56
C ILE A 109 0.50 -3.43 13.82
N ILE A 110 0.93 -4.68 13.68
CA ILE A 110 1.15 -5.58 14.80
C ILE A 110 2.65 -5.75 14.98
N ALA A 111 3.11 -5.61 16.21
CA ALA A 111 4.51 -5.75 16.61
C ALA A 111 4.57 -6.67 17.84
N ASP A 112 4.94 -7.92 17.61
CA ASP A 112 4.98 -8.96 18.64
C ASP A 112 6.43 -9.38 18.91
N LYS A 113 6.87 -9.25 20.16
CA LYS A 113 8.15 -9.81 20.61
C LYS A 113 7.90 -11.24 21.08
N ILE A 114 8.42 -12.21 20.32
CA ILE A 114 8.30 -13.63 20.66
C ILE A 114 9.57 -14.04 21.39
N VAL A 115 9.43 -14.55 22.61
CA VAL A 115 10.52 -15.08 23.43
C VAL A 115 10.47 -16.60 23.33
N LEU A 116 11.58 -17.21 22.92
CA LEU A 116 11.73 -18.66 22.86
C LEU A 116 12.11 -19.20 24.25
N PRO A 117 11.49 -20.31 24.70
CA PRO A 117 11.79 -20.95 25.98
C PRO A 117 13.18 -21.61 26.03
#